data_AF-A0A2E2V2L6-F1
#
_entry.id   AF-A0A2E2V2L6-F1
#
_cell.length_a   1.000
_cell.length_b   1.000
_cell.length_c   1.000
_cell.angle_alpha   90.00
_cell.angle_beta   90.00
_cell.angle_gamma   90.00
#
_symmetry.space_group_name_H-M   'P 1'
#
loop_
_entity.id
_entity.type
_entity.pdbx_description
1 polymer ?
#
loop_
_entity_poly.entity_id
_entity_poly.type
_entity_poly.pdbx_seq_one_letter_code
_entity_poly.pdbx_strand_id
1 'polypeptide(L)'
;MNFLKSKNTNLTQNKTRYDDISPFLFKKKNYLILLFSLVLITVGFLLMMGGEGETSTAFNPEIFSPRRIKLAPIIIIIGYIGMIFSIFYND
;
A
#
# COMPACT_ATOMS: atom_id res chain seq x y z
N MET A 1 5.71 61.11 -11.79
CA MET A 1 6.59 59.92 -11.93
C MET A 1 6.01 58.67 -11.24
N ASN A 2 4.71 58.32 -11.37
CA ASN A 2 4.13 57.16 -10.64
C ASN A 2 3.24 56.22 -11.48
N PHE A 3 3.14 56.42 -12.80
CA PHE A 3 2.26 55.59 -13.64
C PHE A 3 2.87 54.24 -14.07
N LEU A 4 4.19 54.06 -13.91
CA LEU A 4 4.89 52.83 -14.31
C LEU A 4 4.91 51.76 -13.21
N LYS A 5 4.44 52.07 -11.99
CA LYS A 5 4.43 51.13 -10.85
C LYS A 5 3.14 50.30 -10.74
N SER A 6 2.12 50.57 -11.57
CA SER A 6 0.82 49.88 -11.50
C SER A 6 0.73 48.62 -12.39
N LYS A 7 1.51 48.51 -13.47
CA LYS A 7 1.44 47.35 -14.38
C LYS A 7 2.29 46.14 -13.96
N ASN A 8 3.35 46.35 -13.17
CA ASN A 8 4.30 45.28 -12.82
C ASN A 8 3.84 44.39 -11.65
N THR A 9 2.78 44.75 -10.94
CA THR A 9 2.20 43.93 -9.86
C THR A 9 1.35 42.77 -10.37
N ASN A 10 0.87 42.84 -11.62
CA ASN A 10 0.02 41.81 -12.24
C ASN A 10 0.82 40.73 -13.01
N LEU A 11 2.09 41.00 -13.33
CA LEU A 11 2.97 40.07 -14.05
C LEU A 11 3.69 39.08 -13.13
N THR A 12 3.69 39.31 -11.82
CA THR A 12 4.24 38.39 -10.81
C THR A 12 3.17 37.47 -10.18
N GLN A 13 1.92 37.56 -10.64
CA GLN A 13 0.80 36.72 -10.19
C GLN A 13 0.43 35.64 -11.23
N ASN A 14 1.34 35.36 -12.18
CA ASN A 14 1.22 34.27 -13.14
C ASN A 14 2.41 33.30 -13.07
N LYS A 15 3.01 33.17 -11.89
CA LYS A 15 3.71 31.94 -11.55
C LYS A 15 2.60 30.95 -11.26
N THR A 16 2.37 30.04 -12.19
CA THR A 16 1.44 28.92 -12.09
C THR A 16 1.27 28.52 -10.62
N ARG A 17 0.10 28.79 -10.02
CA ARG A 17 -0.37 28.05 -8.85
C ARG A 17 -0.62 26.62 -9.30
N TYR A 18 0.46 25.90 -9.56
CA TYR A 18 0.50 24.45 -9.45
C TYR A 18 1.01 24.12 -8.05
N ASP A 19 0.47 24.85 -7.07
CA ASP A 19 0.75 24.68 -5.66
C ASP A 19 -0.51 24.01 -5.11
N ASP A 20 -0.38 22.71 -4.82
CA ASP A 20 -1.26 21.94 -3.95
C ASP A 20 -2.59 21.41 -4.53
N ILE A 21 -2.55 20.76 -5.71
CA ILE A 21 -3.52 19.72 -6.07
C ILE A 21 -2.81 18.37 -6.11
N SER A 22 -2.07 18.03 -5.06
CA SER A 22 -2.01 16.63 -4.66
C SER A 22 -3.07 16.45 -3.59
N PRO A 23 -4.32 16.08 -3.93
CA PRO A 23 -5.19 15.51 -2.94
C PRO A 23 -4.44 14.27 -2.45
N PHE A 24 -3.80 14.38 -1.29
CA PHE A 24 -3.20 13.23 -0.64
C PHE A 24 -4.34 12.25 -0.44
N LEU A 25 -4.42 11.25 -1.33
CA LEU A 25 -5.45 10.22 -1.33
C LEU A 25 -5.49 9.46 -0.01
N PHE A 26 -4.40 9.53 0.76
CA PHE A 26 -4.24 8.86 2.04
C PHE A 26 -3.73 9.83 3.11
N LYS A 27 -4.42 9.85 4.25
CA LYS A 27 -3.92 10.47 5.48
C LYS A 27 -2.71 9.68 6.02
N LYS A 28 -1.83 10.35 6.77
CA LYS A 28 -0.61 9.73 7.36
C LYS A 28 -0.91 8.45 8.14
N LYS A 29 -2.05 8.40 8.86
CA LYS A 29 -2.49 7.22 9.61
C LYS A 29 -2.84 6.04 8.68
N ASN A 30 -3.55 6.30 7.59
CA ASN A 30 -3.92 5.26 6.62
C ASN A 30 -2.68 4.66 5.97
N TYR A 31 -1.69 5.50 5.65
CA TYR A 31 -0.43 5.01 5.10
C TYR A 31 0.27 3.98 6.00
N LEU A 32 0.21 4.14 7.34
CA LEU A 32 0.76 3.15 8.28
C LEU A 32 -0.02 1.82 8.24
N ILE A 33 -1.34 1.88 8.13
CA ILE A 33 -2.20 0.68 8.03
C ILE A 33 -1.93 -0.04 6.71
N LEU A 34 -1.79 0.70 5.60
CA LEU A 34 -1.42 0.17 4.29
C LEU A 34 -0.09 -0.61 4.35
N LEU A 35 0.93 -0.01 4.97
CA LEU A 35 2.25 -0.62 5.10
C LEU A 35 2.19 -1.89 5.96
N PHE A 36 1.43 -1.87 7.06
CA PHE A 36 1.23 -3.04 7.90
C PHE A 36 0.53 -4.17 7.15
N SER A 37 -0.52 -3.86 6.38
CA SER A 37 -1.22 -4.82 5.53
C SER A 37 -0.30 -5.44 4.48
N LEU A 38 0.58 -4.64 3.88
CA LEU A 38 1.56 -5.13 2.92
C LEU A 38 2.52 -6.15 3.57
N VAL A 39 3.06 -5.82 4.75
CA VAL A 39 3.93 -6.74 5.51
C VAL A 39 3.18 -8.04 5.83
N LEU A 40 1.93 -7.95 6.25
CA LEU A 40 1.12 -9.13 6.60
C LEU A 40 0.91 -10.06 5.40
N ILE A 41 0.65 -9.49 4.21
CA ILE A 41 0.54 -10.24 2.96
C ILE A 41 1.88 -10.91 2.61
N THR A 42 3.00 -10.18 2.72
CA THR A 42 4.33 -10.72 2.47
C THR A 42 4.64 -11.89 3.41
N VAL A 43 4.32 -11.77 4.70
CA VAL A 43 4.48 -12.88 5.66
C VAL A 43 3.58 -14.06 5.30
N GLY A 44 2.35 -13.82 4.87
CA GLY A 44 1.44 -14.88 4.41
C GLY A 44 1.99 -15.67 3.23
N PHE A 45 2.55 -14.98 2.23
CA PHE A 45 3.21 -15.64 1.09
C PHE A 45 4.51 -16.36 1.49
N LEU A 46 5.32 -15.76 2.37
CA LEU A 46 6.52 -16.42 2.93
C LEU A 46 6.16 -17.73 3.63
N LEU A 47 5.06 -17.76 4.38
CA LEU A 47 4.59 -18.97 5.06
C LEU A 47 4.14 -20.06 4.07
N MET A 48 3.73 -19.68 2.86
CA MET A 48 3.35 -20.60 1.77
C MET A 48 4.59 -21.19 1.06
N MET A 49 5.70 -20.46 1.01
CA MET A 49 6.99 -20.89 0.46
C MET A 49 7.69 -21.87 1.41
N GLY A 50 7.31 -23.15 1.39
CA GLY A 50 7.99 -24.17 2.20
C GLY A 50 7.55 -25.61 1.97
N GLY A 51 6.88 -25.88 0.84
CA GLY A 51 6.38 -27.21 0.48
C GLY A 51 7.22 -27.94 -0.57
N GLU A 52 8.42 -27.44 -0.88
CA GLU A 52 9.28 -28.06 -1.90
C GLU A 52 9.88 -29.35 -1.33
N GLY A 53 9.53 -30.50 -1.94
CA GLY A 53 10.08 -31.79 -1.58
C GLY A 53 11.41 -32.02 -2.28
N GLU A 54 12.41 -32.52 -1.55
CA GLU A 54 13.78 -32.73 -2.05
C GLU A 54 13.88 -33.68 -3.26
N THR A 55 12.83 -34.42 -3.56
CA THR A 55 12.76 -35.33 -4.72
C THR A 55 11.42 -35.18 -5.41
N SER A 56 11.42 -34.81 -6.70
CA SER A 56 10.24 -34.58 -7.55
C SER A 56 9.25 -35.75 -7.66
N THR A 57 9.58 -36.91 -7.09
CA THR A 57 8.80 -38.17 -7.16
C THR A 57 8.29 -38.68 -5.80
N ALA A 58 8.68 -38.07 -4.68
CA ALA A 58 8.17 -38.46 -3.36
C ALA A 58 7.04 -37.51 -2.93
N PHE A 59 5.84 -38.06 -2.71
CA PHE A 59 4.74 -37.33 -2.10
C PHE A 59 5.16 -36.89 -0.69
N ASN A 60 5.42 -35.59 -0.50
CA ASN A 60 5.73 -35.04 0.79
C ASN A 60 4.41 -34.76 1.54
N PRO A 61 4.04 -35.45 2.63
CA PRO A 61 2.81 -35.13 3.37
C PRO A 61 2.84 -33.73 4.01
N GLU A 62 3.99 -33.07 4.09
CA GLU A 62 4.13 -31.73 4.68
C GLU A 62 3.55 -30.58 3.85
N ILE A 63 3.27 -30.79 2.55
CA ILE A 63 2.47 -29.83 1.74
C ILE A 63 1.02 -29.78 2.22
N PHE A 64 0.50 -30.87 2.78
CA PHE A 64 -0.83 -30.93 3.39
C PHE A 64 -0.86 -30.49 4.85
N SER A 65 0.25 -29.94 5.36
CA SER A 65 0.28 -29.39 6.70
C SER A 65 -0.83 -28.31 6.83
N PRO A 66 -1.75 -28.45 7.80
CA PRO A 66 -2.88 -27.52 7.97
C PRO A 66 -2.41 -26.07 8.21
N ARG A 67 -1.14 -25.88 8.59
CA ARG A 67 -0.52 -24.57 8.76
C ARG A 67 -0.36 -23.81 7.44
N ARG A 68 -0.05 -24.50 6.33
CA ARG A 68 0.15 -23.88 5.02
C ARG A 68 -1.15 -23.76 4.22
N ILE A 69 -2.03 -24.76 4.30
CA ILE A 69 -3.29 -24.77 3.54
C ILE A 69 -4.37 -23.88 4.17
N LYS A 70 -4.38 -23.71 5.51
CA LYS A 70 -5.42 -22.93 6.19
C LYS A 70 -4.88 -21.63 6.79
N LEU A 71 -3.78 -21.70 7.53
CA LEU A 71 -3.29 -20.52 8.27
C LEU A 71 -2.75 -19.44 7.32
N ALA A 72 -1.93 -19.83 6.33
CA ALA A 72 -1.32 -18.87 5.40
C ALA A 72 -2.36 -18.11 4.56
N PRO A 73 -3.37 -18.76 3.93
CA PRO A 73 -4.39 -18.03 3.17
C PRO A 73 -5.24 -17.10 4.04
N ILE A 74 -5.55 -17.47 5.28
CA ILE A 74 -6.30 -16.62 6.21
C ILE A 74 -5.52 -15.32 6.49
N ILE A 75 -4.21 -15.43 6.73
CA ILE A 75 -3.35 -14.25 6.98
C ILE A 75 -3.35 -13.31 5.76
N ILE A 76 -3.24 -13.87 4.56
CA ILE A 76 -3.29 -13.09 3.31
C ILE A 76 -4.64 -12.37 3.17
N ILE A 77 -5.75 -13.05 3.42
CA ILE A 77 -7.10 -12.47 3.35
C ILE A 77 -7.25 -11.32 4.35
N ILE A 78 -6.80 -11.49 5.60
CA ILE A 78 -6.81 -10.43 6.62
C ILE A 78 -5.98 -9.24 6.14
N GLY A 79 -4.81 -9.49 5.53
CA GLY A 79 -3.97 -8.45 4.94
C GLY A 79 -4.70 -7.64 3.86
N TYR A 80 -5.42 -8.31 2.95
CA TYR A 80 -6.23 -7.64 1.93
C TYR A 80 -7.41 -6.86 2.53
N ILE A 81 -8.10 -7.38 3.54
CA ILE A 81 -9.17 -6.64 4.24
C ILE A 81 -8.61 -5.36 4.86
N GLY A 82 -7.46 -5.44 5.53
CA GLY A 82 -6.78 -4.26 6.08
C GLY A 82 -6.34 -3.24 5.01
N MET A 83 -5.91 -3.73 3.84
CA MET A 83 -5.53 -2.89 2.71
C MET A 83 -6.75 -2.14 2.15
N ILE A 84 -7.86 -2.84 1.95
CA ILE A 84 -9.14 -2.25 1.54
C ILE A 84 -9.56 -1.21 2.57
N PHE A 85 -9.57 -1.56 3.86
CA PHE A 85 -9.91 -0.62 4.93
C PHE A 85 -9.02 0.62 4.90
N SER A 86 -7.71 0.46 4.74
CA SER A 86 -6.77 1.58 4.63
C SER A 86 -7.07 2.52 3.46
N ILE A 87 -7.64 2.00 2.36
CA ILE A 87 -7.94 2.80 1.18
C ILE A 87 -9.26 3.53 1.34
N PHE A 88 -10.29 2.84 1.84
CA PHE A 88 -11.65 3.38 1.97
C PHE A 88 -11.85 4.22 3.23
N TYR A 89 -11.06 3.99 4.28
CA TYR A 89 -11.14 4.75 5.51
C TYR A 89 -10.56 6.15 5.29
N ASN A 90 -11.41 7.08 4.92
CA ASN A 90 -11.08 8.49 4.79
C ASN A 90 -11.69 9.23 5.98
N ASP A 91 -11.01 9.16 7.13
CA ASP A 91 -11.25 10.10 8.23
C ASP A 91 -10.94 11.52 7.76
#